data_AF-A0A952A5X4-F1
#
_entry.id   AF-A0A952A5X4-F1
#
_cell.length_a   1.000
_cell.length_b   1.000
_cell.length_c   1.000
_cell.angle_alpha   90.00
_cell.angle_beta   90.00
_cell.angle_gamma   90.00
#
_symmetry.space_group_name_H-M   'P 1'
#
loop_
_entity.id
_entity.type
_entity.pdbx_description
1 polymer ?
#
loop_
_entity_poly.entity_id
_entity_poly.type
_entity_poly.pdbx_seq_one_letter_code
_entity_poly.pdbx_strand_id
1 'polypeptide(L)'
;VIPTFDVLHKYGPDYKAVFVGDASMSPYEIAHAGGSVEHWNAEAGHVWLSRVLAQWRNAVWLNPVREQHWGYTHSIKLVRELFGERMYPLTLAGLEAATRELSRKH
;
A
#
# COMPACT_ATOMS: atom_id res chain seq x y z
N VAL A 1 15.03 11.19 10.57
CA VAL A 1 13.91 10.54 9.83
C VAL A 1 13.33 11.59 8.89
N ILE A 2 13.01 11.25 7.64
CA ILE A 2 12.37 12.17 6.69
C ILE A 2 10.84 12.08 6.91
N PRO A 3 10.13 13.20 7.15
CA PRO A 3 8.66 13.20 7.26
C PRO A 3 7.98 12.69 5.97
N THR A 4 6.89 11.93 6.10
CA THR A 4 6.15 11.37 4.94
C THR A 4 5.65 12.45 3.99
N PHE A 5 5.20 13.59 4.51
CA PHE A 5 4.77 14.73 3.68
C PHE A 5 5.91 15.27 2.81
N ASP A 6 7.13 15.31 3.32
CA ASP A 6 8.27 15.81 2.53
C ASP A 6 8.56 14.87 1.35
N VAL A 7 8.37 13.56 1.53
CA VAL A 7 8.49 12.58 0.43
C VAL A 7 7.40 12.81 -0.62
N LEU A 8 6.14 12.99 -0.20
CA LEU A 8 5.01 13.26 -1.09
C LEU A 8 5.19 14.55 -1.89
N HIS A 9 5.76 15.59 -1.28
CA HIS A 9 6.00 16.88 -1.95
C HIS A 9 7.26 16.88 -2.83
N LYS A 10 8.26 16.05 -2.52
CA LYS A 10 9.53 16.04 -3.23
C LYS A 10 9.45 15.36 -4.60
N TYR A 11 8.66 14.30 -4.73
CA TYR A 11 8.60 13.51 -5.96
C TYR A 11 7.29 13.75 -6.71
N GLY A 12 7.42 14.17 -7.98
CA GLY A 12 6.30 14.47 -8.86
C GLY A 12 5.40 13.26 -9.15
N PRO A 13 4.25 13.49 -9.81
CA PRO A 13 3.24 12.47 -10.08
C PRO A 13 3.67 11.44 -11.15
N ASP A 14 4.76 11.69 -11.86
CA ASP A 14 5.37 10.80 -12.85
C ASP A 14 6.14 9.62 -12.23
N TYR A 15 6.44 9.71 -10.93
CA TYR A 15 7.06 8.62 -10.19
C TYR A 15 6.11 7.43 -10.03
N LYS A 16 6.74 6.26 -9.87
CA LYS A 16 6.07 4.99 -9.59
C LYS A 16 6.40 4.59 -8.16
N ALA A 17 5.39 4.15 -7.41
CA ALA A 17 5.54 3.75 -6.02
C ALA A 17 5.40 2.22 -5.88
N VAL A 18 6.37 1.60 -5.21
CA VAL A 18 6.31 0.16 -4.87
C VAL A 18 6.33 0.05 -3.37
N PHE A 19 5.21 -0.44 -2.81
CA PHE A 19 5.10 -0.77 -1.40
C PHE A 19 5.50 -2.23 -1.19
N VAL A 20 6.18 -2.52 -0.10
CA VAL A 20 6.58 -3.89 0.26
C VAL A 20 6.25 -4.10 1.73
N GLY A 21 5.41 -5.08 2.02
CA GLY A 21 4.99 -5.38 3.40
C GLY A 21 3.90 -6.46 3.46
N ASP A 22 3.74 -7.12 4.59
CA ASP A 22 2.77 -8.21 4.76
C ASP A 22 1.30 -7.75 4.81
N ALA A 23 1.06 -6.44 4.91
CA ALA A 23 -0.24 -5.82 5.11
C ALA A 23 -1.04 -6.45 6.27
N SER A 24 -0.36 -7.08 7.23
CA SER A 24 -0.92 -7.82 8.34
C SER A 24 -0.87 -6.97 9.59
N MET A 25 -2.01 -6.42 9.98
CA MET A 25 -2.14 -5.51 11.11
C MET A 25 -3.57 -5.53 11.63
N SER A 26 -3.81 -4.85 12.76
CA SER A 26 -5.18 -4.64 13.19
C SER A 26 -5.93 -3.78 12.13
N PRO A 27 -7.14 -4.16 11.69
CA PRO A 27 -7.94 -3.36 10.76
C PRO A 27 -8.17 -1.92 11.23
N TYR A 28 -8.16 -1.69 12.55
CA TYR A 28 -8.32 -0.38 13.14
C TYR A 28 -7.16 0.56 12.80
N GLU A 29 -5.93 0.05 12.62
CA GLU A 29 -4.77 0.84 12.21
C GLU A 29 -4.97 1.48 10.82
N ILE A 30 -5.74 0.79 9.96
CA ILE A 30 -6.09 1.28 8.62
C ILE A 30 -7.32 2.20 8.69
N ALA A 31 -8.37 1.78 9.42
CA ALA A 31 -9.68 2.40 9.33
C ALA A 31 -9.89 3.62 10.25
N HIS A 32 -9.18 3.73 11.37
CA HIS A 32 -9.50 4.70 12.42
C HIS A 32 -8.31 5.58 12.83
N ALA A 33 -8.61 6.85 13.17
CA ALA A 33 -7.68 7.70 13.90
C ALA A 33 -7.50 7.16 15.32
N GLY A 34 -6.27 7.17 15.83
CA GLY A 34 -5.89 6.53 17.09
C GLY A 34 -5.94 5.00 17.05
N GLY A 35 -6.16 4.39 15.88
CA GLY A 35 -6.25 2.94 15.72
C GLY A 35 -4.90 2.23 15.69
N SER A 36 -3.79 2.96 15.60
CA SER A 36 -2.44 2.40 15.67
C SER A 36 -2.14 1.86 17.08
N VAL A 37 -1.58 0.65 17.13
CA VAL A 37 -1.25 -0.05 18.38
C VAL A 37 0.00 0.51 19.05
N GLU A 38 0.93 1.04 18.26
CA GLU A 38 2.25 1.50 18.75
C GLU A 38 2.27 2.97 19.15
N HIS A 39 1.42 3.81 18.55
CA HIS A 39 1.38 5.24 18.80
C HIS A 39 0.01 5.82 18.44
N TRP A 40 -0.37 6.95 19.03
CA TRP A 40 -1.58 7.65 18.61
C TRP A 40 -1.37 8.32 17.25
N ASN A 41 -2.11 7.88 16.24
CA ASN A 41 -2.14 8.49 14.91
C ASN A 41 -3.31 9.47 14.79
N ALA A 42 -3.03 10.74 14.48
CA ALA A 42 -4.09 11.74 14.29
C ALA A 42 -5.04 11.42 13.12
N GLU A 43 -4.55 10.67 12.13
CA GLU A 43 -5.30 10.31 10.92
C GLU A 43 -5.18 8.82 10.65
N ALA A 44 -6.26 8.22 10.15
CA ALA A 44 -6.32 6.79 9.84
C ALA A 44 -5.33 6.38 8.74
N GLY A 45 -4.84 5.13 8.77
CA GLY A 45 -3.88 4.64 7.79
C GLY A 45 -4.36 4.74 6.34
N HIS A 46 -5.66 4.49 6.09
CA HIS A 46 -6.22 4.62 4.74
C HIS A 46 -6.12 6.04 4.19
N VAL A 47 -6.18 7.08 5.02
CA VAL A 47 -6.05 8.49 4.58
C VAL A 47 -4.67 8.72 3.98
N TRP A 48 -3.63 8.20 4.61
CA TRP A 48 -2.26 8.27 4.10
C TRP A 48 -2.07 7.48 2.82
N LEU A 49 -2.62 6.26 2.74
CA LEU A 49 -2.59 5.47 1.52
C LEU A 49 -3.34 6.16 0.38
N SER A 50 -4.49 6.78 0.65
CA SER A 50 -5.22 7.57 -0.36
C SER A 50 -4.43 8.76 -0.87
N ARG A 51 -3.67 9.46 0.00
CA ARG A 51 -2.78 10.56 -0.43
C ARG A 51 -1.66 10.07 -1.35
N VAL A 52 -1.02 8.96 -0.99
CA VAL A 52 -0.01 8.30 -1.81
C VAL A 52 -0.59 7.95 -3.19
N LEU A 53 -1.77 7.33 -3.23
CA LEU A 53 -2.40 6.89 -4.48
C LEU A 53 -2.89 8.07 -5.33
N ALA A 54 -3.23 9.19 -4.71
CA ALA A 54 -3.53 10.44 -5.41
C ALA A 54 -2.27 11.07 -6.02
N GLN A 55 -1.12 11.00 -5.32
CA GLN A 55 0.15 11.54 -5.78
C GLN A 55 0.77 10.65 -6.88
N TRP A 56 0.90 9.35 -6.63
CA TRP A 56 1.49 8.38 -7.55
C TRP A 56 0.43 7.39 -7.99
N ARG A 57 -0.25 7.71 -9.10
CA ARG A 57 -1.28 6.84 -9.68
C ARG A 57 -0.73 5.47 -10.05
N ASN A 58 0.55 5.40 -10.42
CA ASN A 58 1.27 4.16 -10.70
C ASN A 58 1.87 3.61 -9.40
N ALA A 59 1.04 2.93 -8.61
CA ALA A 59 1.44 2.35 -7.34
C ALA A 59 1.01 0.89 -7.23
N VAL A 60 1.88 0.05 -6.67
CA VAL A 60 1.62 -1.37 -6.44
C VAL A 60 2.08 -1.76 -5.03
N TRP A 61 1.52 -2.86 -4.50
CA TRP A 61 1.93 -3.45 -3.23
C TRP A 61 2.45 -4.86 -3.44
N LEU A 62 3.65 -5.16 -2.94
CA LEU A 62 4.25 -6.49 -2.93
C LEU A 62 4.10 -7.10 -1.54
N ASN A 63 3.38 -8.22 -1.44
CA ASN A 63 3.07 -8.84 -0.17
C ASN A 63 3.82 -10.20 -0.02
N PRO A 64 4.68 -10.37 1.00
CA PRO A 64 5.40 -11.63 1.27
C PRO A 64 4.51 -12.75 1.84
N VAL A 65 3.31 -12.44 2.34
CA VAL A 65 2.34 -13.45 2.75
C VAL A 65 1.91 -14.25 1.52
N ARG A 66 1.84 -15.57 1.65
CA ARG A 66 1.37 -16.45 0.56
C ARG A 66 -0.05 -16.03 0.15
N GLU A 67 -0.28 -15.84 -1.15
CA GLU A 67 -1.54 -15.30 -1.69
C GLU A 67 -2.79 -16.06 -1.23
N GLN A 68 -2.70 -17.39 -1.12
CA GLN A 68 -3.76 -18.26 -0.58
C GLN A 68 -4.22 -17.87 0.83
N HIS A 69 -3.40 -17.13 1.60
CA HIS A 69 -3.73 -16.67 2.95
C HIS A 69 -4.31 -15.25 3.02
N TRP A 70 -4.27 -14.50 1.93
CA TRP A 70 -4.78 -13.12 1.92
C TRP A 70 -6.27 -13.06 2.25
N GLY A 71 -7.01 -14.12 1.90
CA GLY A 71 -8.42 -14.28 2.24
C GLY A 71 -8.71 -14.38 3.74
N TYR A 72 -7.74 -14.76 4.57
CA TYR A 72 -7.93 -14.95 6.01
C TYR A 72 -7.64 -13.69 6.82
N THR A 73 -6.86 -12.74 6.28
CA THR A 73 -6.45 -11.54 7.02
C THR A 73 -7.21 -10.32 6.49
N HIS A 74 -8.08 -9.74 7.32
CA HIS A 74 -8.95 -8.65 6.90
C HIS A 74 -8.18 -7.40 6.45
N SER A 75 -7.09 -7.03 7.12
CA SER A 75 -6.25 -5.90 6.73
C SER A 75 -5.62 -6.07 5.35
N ILE A 76 -5.22 -7.30 4.98
CA ILE A 76 -4.68 -7.59 3.64
C ILE A 76 -5.74 -7.30 2.57
N LYS A 77 -7.00 -7.71 2.81
CA LYS A 77 -8.11 -7.40 1.89
C LYS A 77 -8.32 -5.90 1.75
N LEU A 78 -8.37 -5.17 2.87
CA LEU A 78 -8.55 -3.71 2.87
C LEU A 78 -7.44 -3.00 2.07
N VAL A 79 -6.17 -3.35 2.31
CA VAL A 79 -5.05 -2.75 1.57
C VAL A 79 -5.13 -3.11 0.08
N ARG A 80 -5.46 -4.36 -0.27
CA ARG A 80 -5.62 -4.79 -1.66
C ARG A 80 -6.72 -4.02 -2.38
N GLU A 81 -7.87 -3.82 -1.73
CA GLU A 81 -8.99 -3.03 -2.24
C GLU A 81 -8.61 -1.56 -2.42
N LEU A 82 -7.92 -0.96 -1.44
CA LEU A 82 -7.42 0.42 -1.53
C LEU A 82 -6.46 0.60 -2.73
N PHE A 83 -5.62 -0.40 -3.01
CA PHE A 83 -4.71 -0.39 -4.16
C PHE A 83 -5.40 -0.73 -5.49
N GLY A 84 -6.71 -1.01 -5.49
CA GLY A 84 -7.47 -1.35 -6.69
C GLY A 84 -7.01 -2.66 -7.31
N GLU A 85 -6.85 -3.70 -6.49
CA GLU A 85 -6.39 -5.03 -6.90
C GLU A 85 -4.92 -5.11 -7.39
N ARG A 86 -4.14 -4.02 -7.23
CA ARG A 86 -2.72 -3.95 -7.61
C ARG A 86 -1.79 -4.40 -6.48
N MET A 87 -2.15 -5.49 -5.82
CA MET A 87 -1.32 -6.19 -4.84
C MET A 87 -0.84 -7.51 -5.44
N TYR A 88 0.46 -7.77 -5.40
CA TYR A 88 1.09 -8.95 -5.99
C TYR A 88 1.91 -9.71 -4.95
N PRO A 89 2.00 -11.05 -5.03
CA PRO A 89 2.83 -11.82 -4.10
C PRO A 89 4.30 -11.50 -4.32
N LEU A 90 5.11 -11.49 -3.25
CA LEU A 90 6.56 -11.29 -3.34
C LEU A 90 7.25 -12.58 -3.83
N THR A 91 7.01 -12.91 -5.09
CA THR A 91 7.59 -14.01 -5.85
C THR A 91 8.12 -13.48 -7.18
N LEU A 92 8.93 -14.27 -7.90
CA LEU A 92 9.40 -13.86 -9.23
C LEU A 92 8.24 -13.51 -10.18
N ALA A 93 7.22 -14.38 -10.25
CA ALA A 93 6.03 -14.14 -11.07
C ALA A 93 5.23 -12.90 -10.62
N GLY A 94 5.14 -12.65 -9.30
CA GLY A 94 4.48 -11.45 -8.78
C GLY A 94 5.25 -10.16 -9.08
N LEU A 95 6.59 -10.18 -9.02
CA LEU A 95 7.44 -9.06 -9.42
C LEU A 95 7.29 -8.74 -10.92
N GLU A 96 7.24 -9.76 -11.77
CA GLU A 96 6.96 -9.59 -13.19
C GLU A 96 5.57 -8.99 -13.45
N ALA A 97 4.55 -9.47 -12.74
CA ALA A 97 3.19 -8.93 -12.83
C ALA A 97 3.11 -7.46 -12.37
N ALA A 98 3.73 -7.14 -11.23
CA ALA A 98 3.80 -5.78 -10.70
C ALA A 98 4.53 -4.83 -11.67
N THR A 99 5.66 -5.27 -12.24
CA THR A 99 6.42 -4.47 -13.22
C THR A 99 5.60 -4.22 -14.48
N ARG A 100 4.86 -5.23 -14.95
CA ARG A 100 3.96 -5.11 -16.10
C ARG A 100 2.84 -4.11 -15.84
N GLU A 101 2.21 -4.18 -14.68
CA GLU A 101 1.18 -3.23 -14.25
C GLU A 101 1.73 -1.79 -14.26
N LEU A 102 2.88 -1.58 -13.61
CA LEU A 102 3.56 -0.30 -13.57
C LEU A 102 4.00 0.23 -14.95
N SER A 103 4.12 -0.63 -15.96
CA SER A 103 4.54 -0.25 -17.32
C SER A 103 3.37 0.16 -18.22
N ARG A 104 2.12 -0.04 -17.79
CA ARG A 104 0.94 0.41 -18.52
C ARG A 104 0.93 1.95 -18.55
N LYS A 105 0.70 2.53 -19.72
CA LYS A 105 0.43 3.96 -19.85
C LYS A 105 -1.06 4.18 -19.58
N HIS A 106 -1.37 4.91 -18.53
CA HIS A 106 -2.72 5.44 -18.28
C HIS A 106 -2.92 6.75 -19.05
#